data_AF-A0A7L4YNV1-F1
#
_entry.id   AF-A0A7L4YNV1-F1
#
_cell.length_a   1.000
_cell.length_b   1.000
_cell.length_c   1.000
_cell.angle_alpha   90.00
_cell.angle_beta   90.00
_cell.angle_gamma   90.00
#
_symmetry.space_group_name_H-M   'P 1'
#
loop_
_entity.id
_entity.type
_entity.pdbx_description
1 polymer ?
#
loop_
_entity_poly.entity_id
_entity_poly.type
_entity_poly.pdbx_seq_one_letter_code
_entity_poly.pdbx_strand_id
1 'polypeptide(L)'
;MSITLASHATQTTATSPPASRTATWTLASFAAPLALISIIAMALVHVVAIGAVDPIDQTMSMYGVHRLSAGLFGLGCTALAAACVALADRLPRVGRWAAYGAALTLVLVVVFPTDVGNGPLSLSAQIHRYAAGTAFALLAILICAVLATSRAASGVLTVLLVIAAVVLALTIIATFAPDFLGISQWRGVPQRVMLLDYALAVALIGARLSDPRAAARHRQGRAAAESHRASRGRSRPAHPGPRPLPGPRSAPARPLAAAGSSLQAAGAVR
;
A
#
# COMPACT_ATOMS: atom_id res chain seq x y z
N MET A 1 -72.02 14.15 -17.54
CA MET A 1 -71.17 13.07 -18.08
C MET A 1 -69.91 13.76 -18.60
N SER A 2 -68.86 13.83 -17.78
CA SER A 2 -67.68 14.67 -18.04
C SER A 2 -66.56 13.82 -18.63
N ILE A 3 -66.10 14.18 -19.82
CA ILE A 3 -65.05 13.47 -20.57
C ILE A 3 -63.72 14.16 -20.24
N THR A 4 -62.89 13.50 -19.43
CA THR A 4 -61.53 13.95 -19.10
C THR A 4 -60.59 13.55 -20.24
N LEU A 5 -60.16 14.52 -21.05
CA LEU A 5 -59.18 14.35 -22.12
C LEU A 5 -57.77 14.29 -21.51
N ALA A 6 -57.17 13.10 -21.49
CA ALA A 6 -55.79 12.90 -21.11
C ALA A 6 -54.86 13.45 -22.20
N SER A 7 -54.14 14.54 -21.89
CA SER A 7 -53.08 15.09 -22.73
C SER A 7 -51.89 14.13 -22.77
N HIS A 8 -51.76 13.37 -23.87
CA HIS A 8 -50.55 12.62 -24.18
C HIS A 8 -49.47 13.57 -24.70
N ALA A 9 -48.68 14.12 -23.78
CA ALA A 9 -47.46 14.83 -24.13
C ALA A 9 -46.43 13.82 -24.68
N THR A 10 -46.22 13.83 -25.99
CA THR A 10 -45.16 13.08 -26.66
C THR A 10 -43.80 13.61 -26.19
N GLN A 11 -43.17 12.93 -25.25
CA GLN A 11 -41.78 13.19 -24.88
C GLN A 11 -40.88 12.75 -26.03
N THR A 12 -40.43 13.72 -26.84
CA THR A 12 -39.31 13.55 -27.75
C THR A 12 -38.04 13.35 -26.92
N THR A 13 -37.63 12.08 -26.81
CA THR A 13 -36.35 11.68 -26.24
C THR A 13 -35.23 12.20 -27.13
N ALA A 14 -34.72 13.39 -26.80
CA ALA A 14 -33.51 13.94 -27.40
C ALA A 14 -32.34 12.98 -27.10
N THR A 15 -31.90 12.25 -28.11
CA THR A 15 -30.71 11.40 -28.08
C THR A 15 -29.48 12.31 -28.05
N SER A 16 -29.02 12.65 -26.85
CA SER A 16 -27.75 13.34 -26.68
C SER A 16 -26.63 12.52 -27.35
N PRO A 17 -25.78 13.15 -28.20
CA PRO A 17 -24.70 12.44 -28.85
C PRO A 17 -23.77 11.80 -27.81
N PRO A 18 -23.25 10.59 -28.06
CA PRO A 18 -22.38 9.89 -27.12
C PRO A 18 -21.12 10.72 -26.91
N ALA A 19 -20.98 11.32 -25.73
CA ALA A 19 -19.78 12.07 -25.36
C ALA A 19 -18.56 11.15 -25.51
N SER A 20 -17.64 11.52 -26.41
CA SER A 20 -16.38 10.82 -26.63
C SER A 20 -15.56 10.82 -25.34
N ARG A 21 -15.56 9.71 -24.62
CA ARG A 21 -14.70 9.54 -23.44
C ARG A 21 -13.27 9.33 -23.92
N THR A 22 -12.49 10.40 -23.99
CA THR A 22 -11.03 10.30 -24.04
C THR A 22 -10.57 9.57 -22.78
N ALA A 23 -10.05 8.36 -22.94
CA ALA A 23 -9.49 7.59 -21.83
C ALA A 23 -8.25 8.30 -21.32
N THR A 24 -8.37 9.04 -20.21
CA THR A 24 -7.23 9.65 -19.54
C THR A 24 -6.45 8.56 -18.84
N TRP A 25 -5.34 8.12 -19.44
CA TRP A 25 -4.40 7.21 -18.80
C TRP A 25 -3.83 7.89 -17.56
N THR A 26 -3.97 7.23 -16.41
CA THR A 26 -3.43 7.75 -15.14
C THR A 26 -2.12 7.03 -14.84
N LEU A 27 -1.17 7.69 -14.17
CA LEU A 27 0.09 7.04 -13.77
C LEU A 27 -0.13 5.71 -13.03
N ALA A 28 -1.19 5.60 -12.23
CA ALA A 28 -1.56 4.37 -11.51
C ALA A 28 -1.83 3.16 -12.43
N SER A 29 -2.23 3.39 -13.69
CA SER A 29 -2.43 2.33 -14.69
C SER A 29 -1.14 1.58 -15.03
N PHE A 30 0.03 2.17 -14.74
CA PHE A 30 1.33 1.53 -14.92
C PHE A 30 1.80 0.74 -13.69
N ALA A 31 1.17 0.89 -12.52
CA ALA A 31 1.65 0.23 -11.30
C ALA A 31 1.64 -1.30 -11.41
N ALA A 32 0.54 -1.88 -11.91
CA ALA A 32 0.43 -3.32 -12.09
C ALA A 32 1.44 -3.90 -13.11
N PRO A 33 1.56 -3.37 -14.35
CA PRO A 33 2.53 -3.91 -15.31
C PRO A 33 3.97 -3.72 -14.84
N LEU A 34 4.32 -2.61 -14.18
CA LEU A 34 5.66 -2.41 -13.63
C LEU A 34 5.99 -3.40 -12.51
N ALA A 35 5.04 -3.70 -11.63
CA ALA A 35 5.21 -4.74 -10.61
C ALA A 35 5.32 -6.14 -11.23
N LEU A 36 4.60 -6.43 -12.31
CA LEU A 36 4.75 -7.69 -13.06
C LEU A 36 6.12 -7.79 -13.73
N ILE A 37 6.63 -6.70 -14.32
CA ILE A 37 8.00 -6.65 -14.85
C ILE A 37 9.01 -6.96 -13.74
N SER A 38 8.82 -6.41 -12.53
CA SER A 38 9.65 -6.75 -11.39
C SER A 38 9.61 -8.25 -11.07
N ILE A 39 8.43 -8.87 -11.03
CA ILE A 39 8.29 -10.31 -10.76
C ILE A 39 9.02 -11.13 -11.84
N ILE A 40 8.81 -10.80 -13.11
CA ILE A 40 9.43 -11.51 -14.23
C ILE A 40 10.95 -11.38 -14.18
N ALA A 41 11.48 -10.17 -13.99
CA ALA A 41 12.91 -9.94 -13.87
C ALA A 41 13.51 -10.73 -12.69
N MET A 42 12.81 -10.75 -11.54
CA MET A 42 13.24 -11.51 -10.36
C MET A 42 13.11 -13.02 -10.52
N ALA A 43 12.18 -13.51 -11.34
CA ALA A 43 12.15 -14.92 -11.72
C ALA A 43 13.34 -15.25 -12.63
N LEU A 44 13.64 -14.39 -13.61
CA LEU A 44 14.73 -14.60 -14.56
C LEU A 44 16.11 -14.55 -13.91
N VAL A 45 16.35 -13.76 -12.84
CA VAL A 45 17.64 -13.81 -12.13
C VAL A 45 17.97 -15.21 -11.61
N HIS A 46 16.96 -15.98 -11.18
CA HIS A 46 17.16 -17.35 -10.72
C HIS A 46 17.56 -18.28 -11.85
N VAL A 47 17.02 -18.05 -13.06
CA VAL A 47 17.30 -18.87 -14.25
C VAL A 47 18.71 -18.58 -14.78
N VAL A 48 19.11 -17.31 -14.86
CA VAL A 48 20.42 -16.94 -15.44
C VAL A 48 21.59 -17.15 -14.48
N ALA A 49 21.34 -17.26 -13.18
CA ALA A 49 22.36 -17.50 -12.17
C ALA A 49 22.26 -18.90 -11.54
N ILE A 50 21.62 -19.86 -12.21
CA ILE A 50 21.63 -21.28 -11.81
C ILE A 50 23.08 -21.73 -11.63
N GLY A 51 23.38 -22.36 -10.48
CA GLY A 51 24.71 -22.86 -10.15
C GLY A 51 25.70 -21.78 -9.69
N ALA A 52 25.39 -20.49 -9.86
CA ALA A 52 26.24 -19.38 -9.41
C ALA A 52 25.76 -18.78 -8.07
N VAL A 53 24.45 -18.75 -7.86
CA VAL A 53 23.82 -18.27 -6.62
C VAL A 53 22.89 -19.36 -6.11
N ASP A 54 23.17 -19.90 -4.94
CA ASP A 54 22.27 -20.87 -4.29
C ASP A 54 21.06 -20.11 -3.70
N PRO A 55 19.83 -20.44 -4.15
CA PRO A 55 18.64 -19.71 -3.72
C PRO A 55 18.25 -19.92 -2.26
N ILE A 56 18.80 -20.95 -1.61
CA ILE A 56 18.45 -21.35 -0.26
C ILE A 56 19.30 -20.58 0.75
N ASP A 57 20.63 -20.65 0.67
CA ASP A 57 21.55 -20.12 1.67
C ASP A 57 22.00 -18.67 1.40
N GLN A 58 21.99 -18.23 0.13
CA GLN A 58 22.47 -16.92 -0.27
C GLN A 58 21.34 -15.90 -0.34
N THR A 59 21.63 -14.68 0.12
CA THR A 59 20.70 -13.57 0.12
C THR A 59 20.34 -13.15 -1.30
N MET A 60 19.17 -12.52 -1.46
CA MET A 60 18.69 -12.05 -2.76
C MET A 60 19.64 -11.00 -3.40
N SER A 61 20.34 -10.24 -2.57
CA SER A 61 21.34 -9.26 -2.99
C SER A 61 22.52 -9.88 -3.76
N MET A 62 22.78 -11.20 -3.62
CA MET A 62 23.87 -11.87 -4.35
C MET A 62 23.64 -11.88 -5.87
N TYR A 63 22.39 -11.84 -6.34
CA TYR A 63 22.12 -11.66 -7.78
C TYR A 63 22.54 -10.27 -8.28
N GLY A 64 22.54 -9.26 -7.43
CA GLY A 64 22.90 -7.88 -7.77
C GLY A 64 24.40 -7.65 -7.98
N VAL A 65 25.25 -8.56 -7.52
CA VAL A 65 26.72 -8.49 -7.66
C VAL A 65 27.26 -9.48 -8.68
N HIS A 66 26.47 -10.50 -9.05
CA HIS A 66 26.86 -11.47 -10.06
C HIS A 66 26.64 -10.94 -11.49
N ARG A 67 27.68 -11.00 -12.33
CA ARG A 67 27.70 -10.34 -13.65
C ARG A 67 26.53 -10.72 -14.57
N LEU A 68 26.09 -11.97 -14.53
CA LEU A 68 25.00 -12.45 -15.40
C LEU A 68 23.60 -12.00 -14.95
N SER A 69 23.42 -11.69 -13.67
CA SER A 69 22.10 -11.38 -13.08
C SER A 69 21.97 -9.94 -12.58
N ALA A 70 23.07 -9.20 -12.40
CA ALA A 70 23.06 -7.86 -11.81
C ALA A 70 22.12 -6.89 -12.55
N GLY A 71 22.14 -6.93 -13.89
CA GLY A 71 21.25 -6.11 -14.71
C GLY A 71 19.76 -6.44 -14.51
N LEU A 72 19.41 -7.73 -14.44
CA LEU A 72 18.03 -8.18 -14.21
C LEU A 72 17.57 -7.88 -12.77
N PHE A 73 18.44 -8.01 -11.78
CA PHE A 73 18.16 -7.61 -10.40
C PHE A 73 17.88 -6.10 -10.32
N GLY A 74 18.75 -5.28 -10.94
CA GLY A 74 18.55 -3.83 -11.03
C GLY A 74 17.25 -3.45 -11.74
N LEU A 75 16.93 -4.11 -12.85
CA LEU A 75 15.66 -3.94 -13.57
C LEU A 75 14.46 -4.26 -12.68
N GLY A 76 14.50 -5.37 -11.93
CA GLY A 76 13.39 -5.73 -11.06
C GLY A 76 13.17 -4.73 -9.92
N CYS A 77 14.24 -4.34 -9.22
CA CYS A 77 14.16 -3.33 -8.16
C CYS A 77 13.67 -1.97 -8.67
N THR A 78 14.17 -1.50 -9.82
CA THR A 78 13.76 -0.22 -10.41
C THR A 78 12.33 -0.26 -10.95
N ALA A 79 11.90 -1.37 -11.55
CA ALA A 79 10.50 -1.56 -11.97
C ALA A 79 9.54 -1.54 -10.77
N LEU A 80 9.90 -2.19 -9.65
CA LEU A 80 9.11 -2.14 -8.43
C LEU A 80 9.08 -0.73 -7.82
N ALA A 81 10.20 -0.01 -7.84
CA ALA A 81 10.26 1.39 -7.40
C ALA A 81 9.34 2.28 -8.24
N ALA A 82 9.36 2.13 -9.56
CA ALA A 82 8.48 2.85 -10.47
C ALA A 82 6.99 2.49 -10.24
N ALA A 83 6.68 1.22 -9.94
CA ALA A 83 5.34 0.80 -9.56
C ALA A 83 4.87 1.49 -8.28
N CYS A 84 5.74 1.65 -7.27
CA CYS A 84 5.43 2.37 -6.04
C CYS A 84 5.14 3.86 -6.32
N VAL A 85 5.96 4.52 -7.14
CA VAL A 85 5.74 5.91 -7.56
C VAL A 85 4.39 6.06 -8.28
N ALA A 86 4.07 5.15 -9.19
CA ALA A 86 2.81 5.14 -9.93
C ALA A 86 1.58 5.02 -8.99
N LEU A 87 1.71 4.32 -7.86
CA LEU A 87 0.65 4.20 -6.85
C LEU A 87 0.52 5.41 -5.93
N ALA A 88 1.62 6.12 -5.66
CA ALA A 88 1.73 7.05 -4.55
C ALA A 88 0.59 8.09 -4.49
N ASP A 89 0.22 8.67 -5.63
CA ASP A 89 -0.83 9.72 -5.70
C ASP A 89 -2.26 9.22 -5.46
N ARG A 90 -2.46 7.90 -5.46
CA ARG A 90 -3.76 7.27 -5.20
C ARG A 90 -3.90 6.73 -3.79
N LEU A 91 -2.83 6.80 -3.00
CA LEU A 91 -2.79 6.30 -1.64
C LEU A 91 -3.13 7.40 -0.63
N PRO A 92 -3.66 7.06 0.56
CA PRO A 92 -3.76 8.00 1.67
C PRO A 92 -2.37 8.51 2.06
N ARG A 93 -2.31 9.64 2.79
CA ARG A 93 -1.05 10.33 3.14
C ARG A 93 0.05 9.37 3.61
N VAL A 94 -0.22 8.49 4.58
CA VAL A 94 0.75 7.53 5.10
C VAL A 94 1.23 6.56 4.02
N GLY A 95 0.31 5.96 3.25
CA GLY A 95 0.65 5.06 2.16
C GLY A 95 1.43 5.75 1.03
N ARG A 96 1.14 7.02 0.75
CA ARG A 96 1.88 7.83 -0.23
C ARG A 96 3.34 8.06 0.19
N TRP A 97 3.56 8.46 1.44
CA TRP A 97 4.93 8.62 1.97
C TRP A 97 5.68 7.29 1.97
N ALA A 98 5.00 6.20 2.36
CA ALA A 98 5.57 4.87 2.34
C ALA A 98 5.95 4.42 0.92
N ALA A 99 5.10 4.69 -0.08
CA ALA A 99 5.38 4.37 -1.48
C ALA A 99 6.58 5.13 -2.04
N TYR A 100 6.68 6.45 -1.81
CA TYR A 100 7.84 7.23 -2.25
C TYR A 100 9.13 6.83 -1.52
N GLY A 101 9.03 6.60 -0.21
CA GLY A 101 10.18 6.13 0.58
C GLY A 101 10.65 4.76 0.09
N ALA A 102 9.73 3.82 -0.14
CA ALA A 102 10.06 2.49 -0.68
C ALA A 102 10.76 2.61 -2.04
N ALA A 103 10.23 3.44 -2.95
CA ALA A 103 10.85 3.70 -4.24
C ALA A 103 12.28 4.24 -4.11
N LEU A 104 12.49 5.25 -3.25
CA LEU A 104 13.82 5.80 -3.00
C LEU A 104 14.77 4.72 -2.47
N THR A 105 14.35 3.94 -1.48
CA THR A 105 15.21 2.90 -0.89
C THR A 105 15.51 1.76 -1.84
N LEU A 106 14.57 1.38 -2.72
CA LEU A 106 14.82 0.40 -3.79
C LEU A 106 15.84 0.91 -4.81
N VAL A 107 15.84 2.21 -5.13
CA VAL A 107 16.88 2.82 -5.96
C VAL A 107 18.22 2.78 -5.24
N LEU A 108 18.27 3.08 -3.95
CA LEU A 108 19.51 2.98 -3.16
C LEU A 108 20.08 1.56 -3.14
N VAL A 109 19.23 0.53 -3.05
CA VAL A 109 19.65 -0.88 -3.15
C VAL A 109 20.36 -1.19 -4.47
N VAL A 110 19.93 -0.57 -5.57
CA VAL A 110 20.55 -0.75 -6.90
C VAL A 110 21.83 0.06 -7.04
N VAL A 111 21.87 1.29 -6.52
CA VAL A 111 23.02 2.20 -6.64
C VAL A 111 24.18 1.79 -5.74
N PHE A 112 23.88 1.24 -4.56
CA PHE A 112 24.88 0.79 -3.59
C PHE A 112 24.94 -0.73 -3.60
N PRO A 113 25.90 -1.36 -4.31
CA PRO A 113 26.04 -2.81 -4.31
C PRO A 113 26.47 -3.33 -2.94
N THR A 114 26.05 -4.57 -2.63
CA THR A 114 26.54 -5.31 -1.46
C THR A 114 27.97 -5.82 -1.69
N ASP A 115 28.68 -6.14 -0.60
CA ASP A 115 29.99 -6.81 -0.68
C ASP A 115 29.84 -8.29 -1.02
N VAL A 116 30.88 -8.85 -1.64
CA VAL A 116 31.07 -10.28 -1.85
C VAL A 116 32.12 -10.78 -0.85
N GLY A 117 31.79 -11.78 -0.05
CA GLY A 117 32.73 -12.46 0.87
C GLY A 117 32.54 -12.16 2.36
N ASN A 118 33.51 -12.60 3.15
CA ASN A 118 33.45 -12.61 4.64
C ASN A 118 34.24 -11.46 5.29
N GLY A 119 34.66 -10.45 4.52
CA GLY A 119 35.42 -9.31 5.03
C GLY A 119 34.56 -8.32 5.85
N PRO A 120 35.19 -7.29 6.44
CA PRO A 120 34.47 -6.17 7.05
C PRO A 120 33.54 -5.51 6.04
N LEU A 121 32.36 -5.08 6.51
CA LEU A 121 31.34 -4.45 5.68
C LEU A 121 31.78 -3.07 5.21
N SER A 122 31.83 -2.89 3.89
CA SER A 122 32.00 -1.60 3.25
C SER A 122 30.81 -0.67 3.55
N LEU A 123 31.04 0.63 3.44
CA LEU A 123 29.96 1.62 3.58
C LEU A 123 28.83 1.37 2.58
N SER A 124 29.16 0.97 1.34
CA SER A 124 28.17 0.63 0.30
C SER A 124 27.28 -0.52 0.74
N ALA A 125 27.87 -1.61 1.25
CA ALA A 125 27.11 -2.77 1.72
C ALA A 125 26.25 -2.46 2.94
N GLN A 126 26.70 -1.57 3.83
CA GLN A 126 25.87 -1.08 4.93
C GLN A 126 24.65 -0.32 4.42
N ILE A 127 24.84 0.64 3.50
CA ILE A 127 23.75 1.40 2.87
C ILE A 127 22.76 0.44 2.19
N HIS A 128 23.25 -0.53 1.41
CA HIS A 128 22.43 -1.54 0.76
C HIS A 128 21.53 -2.29 1.74
N ARG A 129 22.11 -2.81 2.83
CA ARG A 129 21.37 -3.61 3.83
C ARG A 129 20.29 -2.78 4.51
N TYR A 130 20.61 -1.57 4.95
CA TYR A 130 19.63 -0.68 5.59
C TYR A 130 18.56 -0.21 4.61
N ALA A 131 18.92 0.10 3.36
CA ALA A 131 17.97 0.46 2.33
C ALA A 131 17.01 -0.69 2.01
N ALA A 132 17.51 -1.92 1.85
CA ALA A 132 16.68 -3.10 1.60
C ALA A 132 15.69 -3.35 2.74
N GLY A 133 16.17 -3.35 4.00
CA GLY A 133 15.31 -3.52 5.17
C GLY A 133 14.24 -2.43 5.28
N THR A 134 14.62 -1.17 5.01
CA THR A 134 13.70 -0.02 5.01
C THR A 134 12.66 -0.15 3.90
N ALA A 135 13.04 -0.58 2.70
CA ALA A 135 12.12 -0.81 1.60
C ALA A 135 11.02 -1.82 1.98
N PHE A 136 11.41 -2.94 2.59
CA PHE A 136 10.45 -3.95 3.05
C PHE A 136 9.50 -3.43 4.12
N ALA A 137 10.01 -2.69 5.12
CA ALA A 137 9.16 -2.09 6.14
C ALA A 137 8.16 -1.07 5.55
N LEU A 138 8.61 -0.23 4.61
CA LEU A 138 7.76 0.76 3.95
C LEU A 138 6.70 0.11 3.04
N LEU A 139 7.04 -0.98 2.35
CA LEU A 139 6.06 -1.75 1.56
C LEU A 139 4.98 -2.38 2.46
N ALA A 140 5.34 -2.90 3.64
CA ALA A 140 4.35 -3.35 4.62
C ALA A 140 3.41 -2.21 5.07
N ILE A 141 3.97 -1.03 5.39
CA ILE A 141 3.17 0.15 5.77
C ILE A 141 2.24 0.59 4.64
N LEU A 142 2.70 0.54 3.39
CA LEU A 142 1.89 0.81 2.21
C LEU A 142 0.67 -0.13 2.17
N ILE A 143 0.86 -1.44 2.34
CA ILE A 143 -0.22 -2.43 2.34
C ILE A 143 -1.20 -2.15 3.50
N CYS A 144 -0.68 -1.89 4.71
CA CYS A 144 -1.49 -1.51 5.86
C CYS A 144 -2.36 -0.27 5.59
N ALA A 145 -1.80 0.75 4.94
CA ALA A 145 -2.53 1.97 4.61
C ALA A 145 -3.68 1.72 3.60
N VAL A 146 -3.47 0.79 2.66
CA VAL A 146 -4.54 0.35 1.74
C VAL A 146 -5.62 -0.43 2.47
N LEU A 147 -5.25 -1.39 3.34
CA LEU A 147 -6.20 -2.17 4.14
C LEU A 147 -7.04 -1.27 5.07
N ALA A 148 -6.42 -0.26 5.68
CA ALA A 148 -7.11 0.66 6.58
C ALA A 148 -8.17 1.55 5.89
N THR A 149 -7.98 1.83 4.60
CA THR A 149 -8.89 2.71 3.83
C THR A 149 -9.93 1.96 3.02
N SER A 150 -9.72 0.67 2.76
CA SER A 150 -10.60 -0.12 1.92
C SER A 150 -11.24 -1.26 2.72
N ARG A 151 -12.51 -1.09 3.09
CA ARG A 151 -13.33 -2.16 3.68
C ARG A 151 -13.51 -3.38 2.76
N ALA A 152 -13.25 -3.20 1.47
CA ALA A 152 -13.32 -4.23 0.44
C ALA A 152 -11.94 -4.80 0.07
N ALA A 153 -10.86 -4.38 0.75
CA ALA A 153 -9.54 -4.94 0.50
C ALA A 153 -9.52 -6.41 0.92
N SER A 154 -9.63 -7.25 -0.11
CA SER A 154 -9.73 -8.71 -0.09
C SER A 154 -8.83 -9.39 0.96
N GLY A 155 -9.31 -10.48 1.53
CA GLY A 155 -8.51 -11.39 2.36
C GLY A 155 -7.13 -11.73 1.78
N VAL A 156 -6.96 -11.72 0.44
CA VAL A 156 -5.64 -11.87 -0.21
C VAL A 156 -4.60 -10.85 0.30
N LEU A 157 -4.90 -9.54 0.34
CA LEU A 157 -3.91 -8.54 0.79
C LEU A 157 -3.59 -8.69 2.28
N THR A 158 -4.56 -9.14 3.09
CA THR A 158 -4.32 -9.49 4.49
C THR A 158 -3.42 -10.70 4.63
N VAL A 159 -3.64 -11.74 3.82
CA VAL A 159 -2.78 -12.94 3.79
C VAL A 159 -1.35 -12.57 3.38
N LEU A 160 -1.20 -11.80 2.31
CA LEU A 160 0.12 -11.31 1.88
C LEU A 160 0.79 -10.50 3.00
N LEU A 161 0.10 -9.56 3.63
CA LEU A 161 0.65 -8.79 4.76
C LEU A 161 1.10 -9.68 5.94
N VAL A 162 0.33 -10.72 6.28
CA VAL A 162 0.68 -11.66 7.35
C VAL A 162 1.93 -12.45 6.95
N ILE A 163 1.98 -12.97 5.72
CA ILE A 163 3.17 -13.65 5.19
C ILE A 163 4.37 -12.71 5.25
N ALA A 164 4.24 -11.48 4.74
CA ALA A 164 5.28 -10.47 4.75
C ALA A 164 5.79 -10.17 6.17
N ALA A 165 4.88 -10.06 7.15
CA ALA A 165 5.25 -9.80 8.54
C ALA A 165 6.06 -10.97 9.15
N VAL A 166 5.62 -12.22 8.93
CA VAL A 166 6.34 -13.42 9.38
C VAL A 166 7.71 -13.50 8.73
N VAL A 167 7.76 -13.32 7.41
CA VAL A 167 8.98 -13.45 6.63
C VAL A 167 9.97 -12.30 6.91
N LEU A 168 9.47 -11.09 7.17
CA LEU A 168 10.29 -9.97 7.65
C LEU A 168 10.88 -10.27 9.03
N ALA A 169 10.09 -10.83 9.95
CA ALA A 169 10.59 -11.25 11.26
C ALA A 169 11.69 -12.31 11.12
N LEU A 170 11.49 -13.31 10.25
CA LEU A 170 12.53 -14.31 9.94
C LEU A 170 13.79 -13.67 9.35
N THR A 171 13.65 -12.68 8.48
CA THR A 171 14.79 -11.95 7.88
C THR A 171 15.57 -11.16 8.94
N ILE A 172 14.86 -10.52 9.89
CA ILE A 172 15.47 -9.82 11.02
C ILE A 172 16.21 -10.83 11.92
N ILE A 173 15.57 -11.94 12.27
CA ILE A 173 16.19 -13.01 13.07
C ILE A 173 17.44 -13.55 12.36
N ALA A 174 17.38 -13.81 11.05
CA ALA A 174 18.53 -14.26 10.27
C ALA A 174 19.70 -13.27 10.28
N THR A 175 19.41 -11.98 10.49
CA THR A 175 20.41 -10.91 10.55
C THR A 175 21.07 -10.83 11.92
N PHE A 176 20.30 -10.94 13.01
CA PHE A 176 20.81 -10.72 14.38
C PHE A 176 21.09 -12.00 15.18
N ALA A 177 20.51 -13.13 14.76
CA ALA A 177 20.66 -14.44 15.39
C ALA A 177 20.77 -15.53 14.30
N PRO A 178 21.83 -15.53 13.49
CA PRO A 178 21.97 -16.41 12.32
C PRO A 178 21.96 -17.90 12.65
N ASP A 179 22.32 -18.29 13.87
CA ASP A 179 22.31 -19.69 14.32
C ASP A 179 20.94 -20.16 14.83
N PHE A 180 19.99 -19.25 15.02
CA PHE A 180 18.66 -19.58 15.49
C PHE A 180 17.91 -20.42 14.45
N LEU A 181 17.48 -21.63 14.85
CA LEU A 181 16.78 -22.59 13.98
C LEU A 181 17.53 -22.92 12.67
N GLY A 182 18.86 -22.81 12.67
CA GLY A 182 19.67 -23.01 11.46
C GLY A 182 19.33 -22.05 10.32
N ILE A 183 18.76 -20.87 10.62
CA ILE A 183 18.27 -19.93 9.61
C ILE A 183 19.38 -19.45 8.67
N SER A 184 20.63 -19.44 9.10
CA SER A 184 21.79 -19.18 8.25
C SER A 184 21.87 -20.09 7.02
N GLN A 185 21.38 -21.34 7.13
CA GLN A 185 21.39 -22.33 6.04
C GLN A 185 20.29 -22.09 5.00
N TRP A 186 19.26 -21.30 5.33
CA TRP A 186 18.12 -21.07 4.45
C TRP A 186 17.66 -19.59 4.40
N ARG A 187 18.53 -18.66 4.82
CA ARG A 187 18.25 -17.21 4.89
C ARG A 187 17.88 -16.57 3.56
N GLY A 188 18.20 -17.22 2.45
CA GLY A 188 17.81 -16.81 1.11
C GLY A 188 16.31 -16.96 0.84
N VAL A 189 15.67 -17.97 1.45
CA VAL A 189 14.24 -18.28 1.21
C VAL A 189 13.32 -17.16 1.69
N PRO A 190 13.44 -16.64 2.94
CA PRO A 190 12.62 -15.52 3.40
C PRO A 190 12.69 -14.31 2.48
N GLN A 191 13.88 -13.89 2.07
CA GLN A 191 14.04 -12.68 1.26
C GLN A 191 13.36 -12.80 -0.11
N ARG A 192 13.37 -14.00 -0.71
CA ARG A 192 12.71 -14.29 -1.99
C ARG A 192 11.19 -14.26 -1.87
N VAL A 193 10.66 -14.94 -0.85
CA VAL A 193 9.22 -14.96 -0.56
C VAL A 193 8.73 -13.54 -0.32
N MET A 194 9.44 -12.77 0.51
CA MET A 194 9.09 -11.38 0.84
C MET A 194 9.06 -10.46 -0.39
N LEU A 195 10.07 -10.56 -1.26
CA LEU A 195 10.12 -9.73 -2.46
C LEU A 195 8.98 -10.07 -3.44
N LEU A 196 8.71 -11.36 -3.64
CA LEU A 196 7.60 -11.82 -4.48
C LEU A 196 6.25 -11.37 -3.91
N ASP A 197 6.06 -11.54 -2.60
CA ASP A 197 4.85 -11.17 -1.87
C ASP A 197 4.54 -9.67 -2.02
N TYR A 198 5.53 -8.80 -1.77
CA TYR A 198 5.36 -7.36 -1.93
C TYR A 198 5.12 -6.94 -3.39
N ALA A 199 5.84 -7.52 -4.35
CA ALA A 199 5.62 -7.21 -5.76
C ALA A 199 4.20 -7.64 -6.20
N LEU A 200 3.72 -8.79 -5.74
CA LEU A 200 2.35 -9.25 -5.98
C LEU A 200 1.31 -8.33 -5.33
N ALA A 201 1.54 -7.91 -4.08
CA ALA A 201 0.66 -6.98 -3.39
C ALA A 201 0.56 -5.63 -4.13
N VAL A 202 1.70 -5.07 -4.57
CA VAL A 202 1.75 -3.84 -5.37
C VAL A 202 1.01 -4.02 -6.70
N ALA A 203 1.20 -5.16 -7.38
CA ALA A 203 0.50 -5.48 -8.62
C ALA A 203 -1.03 -5.52 -8.43
N LEU A 204 -1.50 -6.19 -7.38
CA LEU A 204 -2.92 -6.29 -7.05
C LEU A 204 -3.53 -4.94 -6.66
N ILE A 205 -2.80 -4.12 -5.91
CA ILE A 205 -3.23 -2.76 -5.57
C ILE A 205 -3.34 -1.91 -6.84
N GLY A 206 -2.32 -1.94 -7.70
CA GLY A 206 -2.33 -1.24 -8.98
C GLY A 206 -3.48 -1.64 -9.89
N ALA A 207 -3.75 -2.95 -10.02
CA ALA A 207 -4.84 -3.46 -10.83
C ALA A 207 -6.20 -2.98 -10.32
N ARG A 208 -6.41 -2.94 -9.00
CA ARG A 208 -7.66 -2.46 -8.39
C ARG A 208 -7.88 -0.97 -8.56
N LEU A 209 -6.84 -0.17 -8.37
CA LEU A 209 -6.93 1.28 -8.52
C LEU A 209 -7.09 1.71 -9.97
N SER A 210 -6.72 0.84 -10.91
CA SER A 210 -6.87 1.06 -12.34
C SER A 210 -8.22 0.63 -12.91
N ASP A 211 -9.05 -0.11 -12.15
CA ASP A 211 -10.35 -0.60 -12.64
C ASP A 211 -11.37 0.56 -12.80
N PRO A 212 -11.75 0.94 -14.04
CA PRO A 212 -12.73 2.00 -14.28
C PRO A 212 -14.11 1.66 -13.70
N ARG A 213 -14.42 0.36 -13.56
CA ARG A 213 -15.71 -0.11 -13.02
C ARG A 213 -15.80 0.15 -11.53
N ALA A 214 -14.69 0.09 -10.80
CA ALA A 214 -14.65 0.44 -9.39
C ALA A 214 -14.98 1.92 -9.18
N ALA A 215 -14.41 2.79 -10.02
CA ALA A 215 -14.70 4.23 -10.01
C ALA A 215 -16.18 4.52 -10.37
N ALA A 216 -16.73 3.82 -11.37
CA ALA A 216 -18.14 3.96 -11.76
C ALA A 216 -19.10 3.54 -10.64
N ARG A 217 -18.85 2.39 -10.00
CA ARG A 217 -19.64 1.89 -8.86
C ARG A 217 -19.63 2.88 -7.68
N HIS A 218 -18.48 3.46 -7.37
CA HIS A 218 -18.37 4.45 -6.30
C HIS A 218 -19.15 5.74 -6.61
N ARG A 219 -19.15 6.19 -7.89
CA ARG A 219 -19.96 7.34 -8.32
C ARG A 219 -21.45 7.04 -8.26
N GLN A 220 -21.88 5.88 -8.75
CA GLN A 220 -23.28 5.44 -8.68
C GLN A 220 -23.76 5.32 -7.23
N GLY A 221 -22.95 4.75 -6.33
CA GLY A 221 -23.29 4.65 -4.91
C GLY A 221 -23.47 6.01 -4.23
N ARG A 222 -22.61 7.00 -4.55
CA ARG A 222 -22.78 8.37 -4.05
C ARG A 222 -24.04 9.04 -4.60
N ALA A 223 -24.29 8.93 -5.91
CA ALA A 223 -25.48 9.49 -6.53
C ALA A 223 -26.78 8.89 -5.94
N ALA A 224 -26.80 7.56 -5.69
CA ALA A 224 -27.92 6.90 -5.03
C ALA A 224 -28.10 7.33 -3.57
N ALA A 225 -27.00 7.54 -2.82
CA ALA A 225 -27.07 8.04 -1.45
C ALA A 225 -27.56 9.49 -1.40
N GLU A 226 -27.15 10.34 -2.35
CA GLU A 226 -27.60 11.72 -2.48
C GLU A 226 -29.07 11.80 -2.89
N SER A 227 -29.53 10.97 -3.83
CA SER A 227 -30.94 10.92 -4.22
C SER A 227 -31.85 10.46 -3.06
N HIS A 228 -31.40 9.48 -2.26
CA HIS A 228 -32.12 9.03 -1.06
C HIS A 228 -32.15 10.08 0.06
N ARG A 229 -31.08 10.87 0.19
CA ARG A 229 -31.04 12.00 1.14
C ARG A 229 -31.97 13.13 0.69
N ALA A 230 -32.03 13.41 -0.62
CA ALA A 230 -32.92 14.41 -1.20
C ALA A 230 -34.40 14.03 -1.07
N SER A 231 -34.74 12.75 -1.27
CA SER A 231 -36.11 12.26 -1.09
C SER A 231 -36.56 12.34 0.38
N ARG A 232 -35.71 11.94 1.33
CA ARG A 232 -35.99 12.08 2.77
C ARG A 232 -36.10 13.54 3.24
N GLY A 233 -35.35 14.46 2.63
CA GLY A 233 -35.41 15.88 2.95
C GLY A 233 -36.76 16.53 2.62
N ARG A 234 -37.47 16.06 1.58
CA ARG A 234 -38.80 16.56 1.21
C ARG A 234 -39.92 16.07 2.12
N SER A 235 -39.73 14.94 2.78
CA SER A 235 -40.73 14.32 3.66
C SER A 235 -40.62 14.77 5.11
N ARG A 236 -39.73 15.72 5.45
CA ARG A 236 -39.62 16.21 6.83
C ARG A 236 -40.94 16.94 7.16
N PRO A 237 -41.79 16.39 8.05
CA PRO A 237 -43.00 17.09 8.47
C PRO A 237 -42.57 18.42 9.08
N ALA A 238 -43.30 19.49 8.80
CA ALA A 238 -43.06 20.81 9.38
C ALA A 238 -42.83 20.64 10.88
N HIS A 239 -41.63 21.03 11.33
CA HIS A 239 -41.25 20.90 12.73
C HIS A 239 -42.31 21.65 13.55
N PRO A 240 -43.02 21.02 14.50
CA PRO A 240 -43.85 21.77 15.44
C PRO A 240 -42.92 22.77 16.13
N GLY A 241 -43.39 24.02 16.22
CA GLY A 241 -42.60 25.20 16.58
C GLY A 241 -41.75 25.03 17.84
N PRO A 242 -40.75 25.91 18.02
CA PRO A 242 -39.77 25.81 19.08
C PRO A 242 -40.47 25.62 20.44
N ARG A 243 -40.25 24.47 21.08
CA ARG A 243 -40.61 24.28 22.48
C ARG A 243 -39.81 25.30 23.30
N PRO A 244 -40.45 26.02 24.23
CA PRO A 244 -39.77 26.96 25.11
C PRO A 244 -38.57 26.28 25.78
N LEU A 245 -37.42 26.93 25.73
CA LEU A 245 -36.21 26.43 26.36
C LEU A 245 -36.46 26.31 27.89
N PRO A 246 -36.16 25.16 28.51
CA PRO A 246 -36.07 25.09 29.96
C PRO A 246 -34.96 26.04 30.41
N GLY A 247 -35.27 26.87 31.41
CA GLY A 247 -34.36 27.86 31.96
C GLY A 247 -33.02 27.28 32.45
N PRO A 248 -32.02 28.15 32.66
CA PRO A 248 -30.65 27.76 32.99
C PRO A 248 -30.62 26.91 34.26
N ARG A 249 -30.35 25.61 34.12
CA ARG A 249 -29.94 24.76 35.24
C ARG A 249 -28.49 25.08 35.58
N SER A 250 -28.31 25.62 36.77
CA SER A 250 -27.03 25.84 37.43
C SER A 250 -26.20 24.56 37.40
N ALA A 251 -25.03 24.62 36.76
CA ALA A 251 -24.09 23.52 36.72
C ALA A 251 -23.47 23.32 38.12
N PRO A 252 -23.39 22.08 38.64
CA PRO A 252 -22.62 21.81 39.84
C PRO A 252 -21.12 22.04 39.58
N ALA A 253 -20.49 22.76 40.50
CA ALA A 253 -19.07 23.08 40.49
C ALA A 253 -18.23 21.80 40.37
N ARG A 254 -17.37 21.75 39.35
CA ARG A 254 -16.36 20.70 39.21
C ARG A 254 -15.23 20.95 40.21
N PRO A 255 -14.89 20.01 41.11
CA PRO A 255 -13.72 20.14 41.96
C PRO A 255 -12.44 20.09 41.12
N LEU A 256 -11.57 21.07 41.34
CA LEU A 256 -10.19 21.08 40.86
C LEU A 256 -9.44 19.89 41.47
N ALA A 257 -9.24 18.84 40.70
CA ALA A 257 -8.29 17.79 41.05
C ALA A 257 -6.87 18.27 40.69
N ALA A 258 -6.02 18.24 41.71
CA ALA A 258 -4.65 18.72 41.71
C ALA A 258 -3.78 18.06 40.64
N ALA A 259 -3.00 18.90 39.95
CA ALA A 259 -1.88 18.49 39.13
C ALA A 259 -0.78 17.92 40.04
N GLY A 260 -0.69 16.60 40.12
CA GLY A 260 0.43 15.88 40.72
C GLY A 260 1.59 15.83 39.73
N SER A 261 2.58 16.66 39.99
CA SER A 261 3.92 16.63 39.40
C SER A 261 4.71 15.40 39.87
N SER A 262 5.07 14.52 38.96
CA SER A 262 6.10 13.50 39.19
C SER A 262 7.14 13.58 38.09
N LEU A 263 8.08 14.52 38.25
CA LEU A 263 9.44 14.33 37.78
C LEU A 263 9.98 13.07 38.47
N GLN A 264 10.30 12.03 37.72
CA GLN A 264 11.24 11.04 38.19
C GLN A 264 12.38 10.91 37.17
N ALA A 265 13.52 11.37 37.65
CA ALA A 265 14.82 11.28 37.04
C ALA A 265 15.42 9.88 37.23
N ALA A 266 16.51 9.68 36.50
CA ALA A 266 17.63 8.77 36.76
C ALA A 266 17.54 7.36 36.18
N GLY A 267 18.61 7.01 35.46
CA GLY A 267 18.90 5.64 35.07
C GLY A 267 19.96 5.51 33.98
N ALA A 268 21.09 6.19 34.11
CA ALA A 268 22.29 5.86 33.36
C ALA A 268 22.84 4.52 33.85
N VAL A 269 23.00 3.55 32.94
CA VAL A 269 23.83 2.36 33.17
C VAL A 269 24.79 2.23 32.00
N ARG A 270 26.04 1.98 32.39
CA ARG A 270 27.27 1.95 31.61
C ARG A 270 27.28 0.89 30.51
#